data_AF-A0A8S3K4E2-F1
#
_entry.id   AF-A0A8S3K4E2-F1
#
_cell.length_a   1.000
_cell.length_b   1.000
_cell.length_c   1.000
_cell.angle_alpha   90.00
_cell.angle_beta   90.00
_cell.angle_gamma   90.00
#
_symmetry.space_group_name_H-M   'P 1'
#
loop_
_entity.id
_entity.type
_entity.pdbx_description
1 polymer ?
#
loop_
_entity_poly.entity_id
_entity_poly.type
_entity_poly.pdbx_seq_one_letter_code
_entity_poly.pdbx_strand_id
1 'polypeptide(L)'
;MIKLDMKIWQNLMNNQSHRKIPRYIHQIWISSRTNEKMHDNFRIATNACIELHPKYTYKLWTDKEISILLKTHYSWFLPTYEKYGYDMQRIDATKYVLLFHFGGIYIDLDIKCEIPDLITSMLPTDKRNFEPDIIFHMGAEGISANTDIMAAK
;
A
#
# COMPACT_ATOMS: atom_id res chain seq x y z
N MET A 1 -12.65 -29.66 2.30
CA MET A 1 -12.44 -28.79 3.47
C MET A 1 -11.15 -29.23 4.15
N ILE A 2 -10.03 -28.62 3.79
CA ILE A 2 -8.69 -29.04 4.24
C ILE A 2 -8.45 -28.39 5.60
N LYS A 3 -8.38 -29.20 6.67
CA LYS A 3 -7.88 -28.74 7.97
C LYS A 3 -6.36 -28.71 7.88
N LEU A 4 -5.78 -27.52 7.75
CA LEU A 4 -4.34 -27.35 7.94
C LEU A 4 -3.99 -27.60 9.42
N ASP A 5 -2.90 -28.34 9.64
CA ASP A 5 -2.40 -28.75 10.95
C ASP A 5 -1.93 -27.53 11.76
N MET A 6 -2.49 -27.37 12.97
CA MET A 6 -2.13 -26.31 13.92
C MET A 6 -0.62 -26.26 14.25
N LYS A 7 0.09 -27.40 14.19
CA LYS A 7 1.54 -27.43 14.41
C LYS A 7 2.33 -26.80 13.27
N ILE A 8 1.84 -26.91 12.04
CA ILE A 8 2.45 -26.25 10.87
C ILE A 8 2.31 -24.74 11.03
N TRP A 9 1.12 -24.28 11.43
CA TRP A 9 0.90 -22.85 11.74
C TRP A 9 1.76 -22.35 12.89
N GLN A 10 1.87 -23.08 14.00
CA GLN A 10 2.72 -22.70 15.13
C GLN A 10 4.21 -22.65 14.76
N ASN A 11 4.70 -23.57 13.93
CA ASN A 11 6.08 -23.53 13.45
C ASN A 11 6.33 -22.40 12.44
N LEU A 12 5.34 -22.06 11.60
CA LEU A 12 5.41 -20.89 10.72
C LEU A 12 5.40 -19.57 11.52
N MET A 13 4.67 -19.52 12.64
CA MET A 13 4.66 -18.36 13.55
C MET A 13 5.95 -18.23 14.37
N ASN A 14 6.52 -19.35 14.83
CA ASN A 14 7.73 -19.36 15.66
C ASN A 14 9.03 -19.09 14.88
N ASN A 15 9.04 -19.30 13.55
CA ASN A 15 10.18 -18.97 12.68
C ASN A 15 10.10 -17.55 12.07
N GLN A 16 9.19 -16.69 12.53
CA GLN A 16 9.15 -15.29 12.15
C GLN A 16 10.28 -14.53 12.85
N SER A 17 11.49 -14.59 12.32
CA SER A 17 12.43 -13.48 12.46
C SER A 17 11.67 -12.23 11.99
N HIS A 18 11.26 -11.34 12.92
CA HIS A 18 10.47 -10.13 12.68
C HIS A 18 10.52 -9.66 11.22
N ARG A 19 9.58 -10.09 10.37
CA ARG A 19 9.49 -9.59 8.99
C ARG A 19 9.03 -8.15 9.10
N LYS A 20 10.01 -7.23 9.09
CA LYS A 20 9.81 -5.80 9.21
C LYS A 20 9.14 -5.31 7.93
N ILE A 21 8.13 -4.47 8.06
CA ILE A 21 7.55 -3.72 6.93
C ILE A 21 8.70 -3.07 6.16
N PRO A 22 8.84 -3.34 4.85
CA PRO A 22 9.84 -2.69 4.01
C PRO A 22 9.74 -1.17 4.08
N ARG A 23 10.88 -0.47 4.06
CA ARG A 23 10.90 0.99 3.96
C ARG A 23 10.71 1.42 2.51
N TYR A 24 9.53 1.13 1.98
CA TYR A 24 9.14 1.47 0.61
C TYR A 24 7.82 2.24 0.64
N ILE A 25 7.83 3.46 0.11
CA ILE A 25 6.62 4.28 -0.03
C ILE A 25 6.11 4.16 -1.47
N HIS A 26 4.84 3.79 -1.59
CA HIS A 26 4.09 3.67 -2.82
C HIS A 26 3.05 4.79 -2.88
N GLN A 27 3.06 5.57 -3.96
CA GLN A 27 1.94 6.44 -4.32
C GLN A 27 1.49 6.10 -5.73
N ILE A 28 0.22 6.35 -6.06
CA ILE A 28 -0.36 6.00 -7.35
C ILE A 28 -0.86 7.27 -8.02
N TRP A 29 -0.37 7.55 -9.23
CA TRP A 29 -0.94 8.58 -10.11
C TRP A 29 -1.37 7.93 -11.41
N ILE A 30 -2.68 7.83 -11.61
CA ILE A 30 -3.26 7.42 -12.88
C ILE A 30 -4.03 8.57 -13.50
N SER A 31 -3.76 8.83 -14.77
CA SER A 31 -4.45 9.89 -15.53
C SER A 31 -4.64 9.53 -17.00
N SER A 32 -4.36 8.28 -17.40
CA SER A 32 -4.48 7.86 -18.80
C SER A 32 -5.88 8.06 -19.40
N ARG A 33 -6.93 8.07 -18.58
CA ARG A 33 -8.32 8.25 -19.02
C ARG A 33 -8.80 9.70 -19.01
N THR A 34 -8.26 10.54 -18.14
CA THR A 34 -8.63 11.97 -18.04
C THR A 34 -7.67 12.87 -18.80
N ASN A 35 -6.46 12.38 -19.09
CA ASN A 35 -5.33 13.13 -19.64
C ASN A 35 -4.98 14.37 -18.79
N GLU A 36 -5.29 14.31 -17.50
CA GLU A 36 -5.03 15.39 -16.56
C GLU A 36 -3.57 15.41 -16.12
N LYS A 37 -3.09 16.62 -15.87
CA LYS A 37 -1.80 16.84 -15.23
C LYS A 37 -1.97 16.74 -13.73
N MET A 38 -0.97 16.18 -13.06
CA MET A 38 -0.95 16.12 -11.60
C MET A 38 -0.96 17.54 -11.01
N HIS A 39 -1.86 17.80 -10.07
CA HIS A 39 -1.92 19.07 -9.37
C HIS A 39 -0.65 19.31 -8.53
N ASP A 40 -0.22 20.57 -8.43
CA ASP A 40 0.99 20.92 -7.67
C ASP A 40 0.87 20.59 -6.17
N ASN A 41 -0.33 20.61 -5.60
CA ASN A 41 -0.55 20.22 -4.20
C ASN A 41 -0.12 18.77 -3.94
N PHE A 42 -0.38 17.85 -4.88
CA PHE A 42 0.08 16.47 -4.76
C PHE A 42 1.60 16.38 -4.81
N ARG A 43 2.25 17.17 -5.69
CA ARG A 43 3.71 17.25 -5.75
C ARG A 43 4.31 17.75 -4.42
N ILE A 44 3.69 18.77 -3.83
CA ILE A 44 4.12 19.33 -2.54
C ILE A 44 3.98 18.28 -1.43
N ALA A 45 2.83 17.58 -1.36
CA ALA A 45 2.59 16.52 -0.38
C ALA A 45 3.57 15.35 -0.53
N THR A 46 3.75 14.85 -1.76
CA THR A 46 4.75 13.82 -2.11
C THR A 46 6.16 14.22 -1.68
N ASN A 47 6.60 15.44 -2.01
CA ASN A 47 7.94 15.89 -1.66
C ASN A 47 8.15 15.96 -0.14
N ALA A 48 7.15 16.43 0.61
CA ALA A 48 7.21 16.43 2.07
C ALA A 48 7.39 15.01 2.64
N CYS A 49 6.72 14.01 2.06
CA CYS A 49 6.91 12.62 2.44
C CYS A 49 8.32 12.10 2.14
N ILE A 50 8.86 12.40 0.96
CA ILE A 50 10.21 11.97 0.55
C ILE A 50 11.27 12.61 1.46
N GLU A 51 11.17 13.92 1.70
CA GLU A 51 12.12 14.68 2.52
C GLU A 51 12.12 14.22 3.98
N LEU A 52 10.94 13.92 4.54
CA LEU A 52 10.80 13.45 5.91
C LEU A 52 11.33 12.01 6.09
N HIS A 53 11.36 11.22 5.01
CA HIS A 53 11.71 9.80 5.04
C HIS A 53 12.91 9.45 4.15
N PRO A 54 14.10 10.03 4.37
CA PRO A 54 15.26 9.87 3.48
C PRO A 54 15.82 8.43 3.45
N LYS A 55 15.39 7.56 4.37
CA LYS A 55 15.77 6.14 4.44
C LYS A 55 14.80 5.22 3.70
N TYR A 56 13.70 5.77 3.17
CA TYR A 56 12.71 5.00 2.43
C TYR A 56 13.01 5.10 0.95
N THR A 57 12.81 3.99 0.24
CA THR A 57 12.67 4.05 -1.21
C THR A 57 11.30 4.64 -1.51
N TYR A 58 11.20 5.46 -2.56
CA TYR A 58 9.93 6.05 -2.99
C TYR A 58 9.62 5.63 -4.43
N LYS A 59 8.35 5.35 -4.73
CA LYS A 59 7.89 5.16 -6.11
C LYS A 59 6.48 5.70 -6.30
N LEU A 60 6.35 6.55 -7.31
CA LEU A 60 5.08 6.91 -7.93
C LEU A 60 4.77 5.91 -9.04
N TRP A 61 3.61 5.27 -8.98
CA TRP A 61 3.16 4.27 -9.94
C TRP A 61 2.21 4.90 -10.96
N THR A 62 2.55 4.77 -12.24
CA THR A 62 1.74 5.24 -13.38
C THR A 62 0.87 4.13 -13.97
N ASP A 63 -0.15 4.51 -14.76
CA ASP A 63 -0.98 3.56 -15.52
C ASP A 63 -0.16 2.50 -16.25
N LYS A 64 0.91 2.93 -16.93
CA LYS A 64 1.79 2.06 -17.71
C LYS A 64 2.52 1.06 -16.84
N GLU A 65 3.08 1.50 -15.71
CA GLU A 65 3.82 0.63 -14.79
C GLU A 65 2.90 -0.37 -14.10
N ILE A 66 1.69 0.06 -13.73
CA ILE A 66 0.68 -0.83 -13.15
C ILE A 66 0.25 -1.88 -14.19
N SER A 67 -0.01 -1.48 -15.44
CA SER A 67 -0.33 -2.42 -16.52
C SER A 67 0.79 -3.45 -16.73
N ILE A 68 2.06 -3.03 -16.71
CA ILE A 68 3.21 -3.94 -16.82
C ILE A 68 3.27 -4.90 -15.63
N LEU A 69 3.12 -4.40 -14.39
CA LEU A 69 3.10 -5.22 -13.18
C LEU A 69 2.00 -6.28 -13.23
N LEU A 70 0.78 -5.87 -13.58
CA LEU A 70 -0.37 -6.76 -13.69
C LEU A 70 -0.18 -7.79 -14.79
N LYS A 71 0.26 -7.38 -15.99
CA LYS A 71 0.50 -8.32 -17.09
C LYS A 71 1.57 -9.36 -16.75
N THR A 72 2.60 -8.96 -15.99
CA THR A 72 3.74 -9.82 -15.66
C THR A 72 3.43 -10.79 -14.52
N HIS A 73 2.76 -10.32 -13.46
CA HIS A 73 2.60 -11.08 -12.21
C HIS A 73 1.15 -11.46 -11.88
N TYR A 74 0.17 -10.78 -12.47
CA TYR A 74 -1.26 -10.91 -12.16
C TYR A 74 -2.11 -10.95 -13.42
N SER A 75 -1.65 -11.67 -14.45
CA SER A 75 -2.31 -11.70 -15.77
C SER A 75 -3.76 -12.20 -15.70
N TRP A 76 -4.09 -13.02 -14.70
CA TRP A 76 -5.45 -13.48 -14.39
C TRP A 76 -6.37 -12.34 -13.91
N PHE A 77 -5.83 -11.30 -13.27
CA PHE A 77 -6.59 -10.17 -12.73
C PHE A 77 -6.72 -9.02 -13.73
N LEU A 78 -5.78 -8.89 -14.67
CA LEU A 78 -5.73 -7.79 -15.64
C LEU A 78 -7.08 -7.56 -16.38
N PRO A 79 -7.81 -8.59 -16.87
CA PRO A 79 -9.10 -8.37 -17.53
C PRO A 79 -10.18 -7.79 -16.60
N THR A 80 -10.10 -8.05 -15.30
CA THR A 80 -10.99 -7.45 -14.30
C THR A 80 -10.60 -6.00 -14.04
N TYR A 81 -9.30 -5.75 -13.86
CA TYR A 81 -8.76 -4.41 -13.64
C TYR A 81 -9.11 -3.44 -14.76
N GLU A 82 -8.99 -3.88 -16.02
CA GLU A 82 -9.30 -3.05 -17.20
C GLU A 82 -10.79 -2.69 -17.30
N LYS A 83 -11.67 -3.54 -16.77
CA LYS A 83 -13.14 -3.32 -16.75
C LYS A 83 -13.59 -2.29 -15.71
N TYR A 84 -12.74 -1.90 -14.78
CA TYR A 84 -13.10 -0.84 -13.84
C TYR A 84 -13.43 0.45 -14.60
N GLY A 85 -14.60 1.02 -14.33
CA GLY A 85 -15.09 2.22 -15.00
C GLY A 85 -14.35 3.46 -14.53
N TYR A 86 -14.04 3.52 -13.23
CA TYR A 86 -13.51 4.70 -12.56
C TYR A 86 -12.04 4.55 -12.17
N ASP A 87 -11.27 5.64 -12.21
CA ASP A 87 -9.88 5.67 -11.75
C ASP A 87 -9.77 5.29 -10.27
N MET A 88 -10.66 5.77 -9.40
CA MET A 88 -10.65 5.40 -7.98
C MET A 88 -10.69 3.89 -7.75
N GLN A 89 -11.50 3.13 -8.51
CA GLN A 89 -11.56 1.67 -8.40
C GLN A 89 -10.22 1.00 -8.77
N ARG A 90 -9.53 1.55 -9.78
CA ARG A 90 -8.20 1.10 -10.19
C ARG A 90 -7.15 1.41 -9.13
N ILE A 91 -7.19 2.61 -8.56
CA ILE A 91 -6.31 3.02 -7.47
C ILE A 91 -6.51 2.06 -6.30
N ASP A 92 -7.75 1.89 -5.82
CA ASP A 92 -8.14 1.00 -4.73
C ASP A 92 -7.60 -0.42 -4.91
N ALA A 93 -7.82 -1.03 -6.09
CA ALA A 93 -7.29 -2.36 -6.37
C ALA A 93 -5.75 -2.39 -6.39
N THR A 94 -5.12 -1.35 -6.93
CA THR A 94 -3.65 -1.27 -7.04
C THR A 94 -2.99 -1.16 -5.67
N LYS A 95 -3.58 -0.48 -4.68
CA LYS A 95 -3.03 -0.39 -3.31
C LYS A 95 -2.71 -1.77 -2.75
N TYR A 96 -3.68 -2.69 -2.85
CA TYR A 96 -3.55 -4.07 -2.40
C TYR A 96 -2.53 -4.85 -3.23
N VAL A 97 -2.52 -4.68 -4.55
CA VAL A 97 -1.54 -5.36 -5.43
C VAL A 97 -0.12 -4.95 -5.07
N LEU A 98 0.13 -3.66 -4.86
CA LEU A 98 1.45 -3.14 -4.51
C LEU A 98 1.92 -3.66 -3.16
N LEU A 99 1.07 -3.56 -2.14
CA LEU A 99 1.38 -4.02 -0.80
C LEU A 99 1.57 -5.54 -0.75
N PHE A 100 0.75 -6.31 -1.46
CA PHE A 100 0.90 -7.76 -1.54
C PHE A 100 2.19 -8.18 -2.27
N HIS A 101 2.59 -7.43 -3.30
CA HIS A 101 3.76 -7.78 -4.11
C HIS A 101 5.08 -7.33 -3.49
N PHE A 102 5.12 -6.12 -2.94
CA PHE A 102 6.35 -5.47 -2.49
C PHE A 102 6.44 -5.30 -0.96
N GLY A 103 5.34 -5.47 -0.24
CA GLY A 103 5.20 -4.95 1.12
C GLY A 103 5.25 -3.42 1.13
N GLY A 104 5.64 -2.84 2.26
CA GLY A 104 5.90 -1.41 2.38
C GLY A 104 4.69 -0.62 2.85
N ILE A 105 4.62 0.64 2.43
CA ILE A 105 3.62 1.62 2.84
C ILE A 105 3.03 2.26 1.59
N TYR A 106 1.73 2.22 1.44
CA TYR A 106 0.97 3.02 0.49
C TYR A 106 0.47 4.29 1.18
N ILE A 107 0.54 5.42 0.48
CA ILE A 107 0.05 6.72 0.96
C ILE A 107 -0.71 7.39 -0.20
N ASP A 108 -1.91 7.91 0.04
CA ASP A 108 -2.64 8.71 -0.94
C ASP A 108 -1.84 9.97 -1.35
N LEU A 109 -2.06 10.47 -2.56
CA LEU A 109 -1.26 11.56 -3.14
C LEU A 109 -1.46 12.93 -2.49
N ASP A 110 -2.59 13.12 -1.83
CA ASP A 110 -2.96 14.35 -1.12
C ASP A 110 -2.55 14.35 0.35
N ILE A 111 -1.94 13.26 0.82
CA ILE A 111 -1.46 13.15 2.19
C ILE A 111 -0.04 13.70 2.30
N LYS A 112 0.09 14.76 3.10
CA LYS A 112 1.38 15.31 3.52
C LYS A 112 1.87 14.57 4.75
N CYS A 113 3.09 14.04 4.71
CA CYS A 113 3.68 13.40 5.88
C CYS A 113 4.15 14.44 6.90
N GLU A 114 3.75 14.24 8.16
CA GLU A 114 4.13 15.11 9.30
C GLU A 114 4.83 14.34 10.43
N ILE A 115 4.81 13.00 10.37
CA ILE A 115 5.37 12.11 11.39
C ILE A 115 6.67 11.50 10.86
N PRO A 116 7.81 11.60 11.58
CA PRO A 116 9.11 11.09 11.11
C PRO A 116 9.24 9.56 11.03
N ASP A 117 8.40 8.81 11.74
CA ASP A 117 8.43 7.34 11.77
C ASP A 117 7.04 6.73 11.51
N LEU A 118 6.71 6.62 10.21
CA LEU A 118 5.47 6.01 9.72
C LEU A 118 5.26 4.57 10.21
N ILE A 119 6.32 3.76 10.28
CA ILE A 119 6.19 2.35 10.68
C ILE A 119 5.77 2.30 12.15
N THR A 120 6.46 3.03 13.02
CA THR A 120 6.14 3.01 14.45
C THR A 120 4.74 3.57 14.72
N SER A 121 4.29 4.58 13.97
CA SER A 121 2.93 5.12 14.14
C SER A 121 1.82 4.18 13.66
N MET A 122 2.11 3.27 12.73
CA MET A 122 1.15 2.29 12.21
C MET A 122 1.09 1.00 13.02
N LEU A 123 2.06 0.75 13.89
CA LEU A 123 2.04 -0.44 14.74
C LEU A 123 0.94 -0.29 15.81
N PRO A 124 0.08 -1.31 15.99
CA PRO A 124 -0.90 -1.30 17.07
C PRO A 124 -0.20 -1.17 18.42
N THR A 125 -0.73 -0.30 19.27
CA THR A 125 -0.26 -0.16 20.65
C THR A 125 -0.60 -1.39 21.50
N ASP A 126 -1.61 -2.18 21.09
CA ASP A 126 -1.99 -3.45 21.72
C ASP A 126 -1.45 -4.65 20.93
N LYS A 127 -0.54 -5.41 21.55
CA LYS A 127 0.16 -6.58 20.98
C LYS A 127 -0.73 -7.81 20.78
N ARG A 128 -2.01 -7.77 21.17
CA ARG A 128 -2.85 -8.97 21.28
C ARG A 128 -3.45 -9.49 19.98
N ASN A 129 -3.46 -8.72 18.89
CA ASN A 129 -4.04 -9.13 17.61
C ASN A 129 -3.09 -8.92 16.43
N PHE A 130 -1.89 -9.50 16.51
CA PHE A 130 -0.97 -9.57 15.38
C PHE A 130 -1.41 -10.71 14.44
N GLU A 131 -2.31 -10.44 13.50
CA GLU A 131 -2.41 -11.28 12.30
C GLU A 131 -1.17 -11.05 11.42
N PRO A 132 -0.61 -12.12 10.81
CA PRO A 132 0.74 -12.07 10.25
C PRO A 132 0.87 -11.20 8.99
N ASP A 133 -0.25 -10.87 8.33
CA ASP A 133 -0.30 -10.25 6.99
C ASP A 133 -1.02 -8.87 6.97
N ILE A 134 -1.20 -8.24 8.13
CA ILE A 134 -2.11 -7.08 8.30
C ILE A 134 -1.74 -5.87 7.44
N ILE A 135 -2.76 -5.39 6.73
CA ILE A 135 -2.88 -4.04 6.19
C ILE A 135 -3.32 -3.11 7.32
N PHE A 136 -2.42 -2.26 7.82
CA PHE A 136 -2.76 -1.23 8.80
C PHE A 136 -3.45 -0.06 8.08
N HIS A 137 -4.51 0.51 8.64
CA HIS A 137 -5.18 1.67 8.07
C HIS A 137 -5.05 2.86 9.02
N MET A 138 -4.54 3.98 8.55
CA MET A 138 -4.70 5.27 9.23
C MET A 138 -5.55 6.16 8.32
N GLY A 139 -6.74 6.54 8.80
CA GLY A 139 -7.58 7.55 8.15
C GLY A 139 -7.30 8.92 8.75
N ALA A 140 -7.28 9.97 7.93
CA ALA A 140 -7.44 11.34 8.43
C ALA A 140 -8.82 11.46 9.10
N GLU A 141 -8.91 12.13 10.24
CA GLU A 141 -10.09 12.08 11.13
C GLU A 141 -11.44 12.35 10.42
N GLY A 142 -12.43 11.48 10.68
CA GLY A 142 -13.86 11.79 10.45
C GLY A 142 -14.55 11.02 9.33
N ILE A 143 -15.15 9.86 9.67
CA ILE A 143 -16.23 9.15 8.97
C ILE A 143 -16.05 8.93 7.45
N SER A 144 -15.23 7.94 7.12
CA SER A 144 -15.31 7.09 5.92
C SER A 144 -14.26 5.98 6.11
N ALA A 145 -14.40 4.83 5.44
CA ALA A 145 -13.39 3.78 5.40
C ALA A 145 -12.15 4.24 4.61
N ASN A 146 -11.55 5.36 5.02
CA ASN A 146 -10.47 6.04 4.33
C ASN A 146 -9.17 5.27 4.56
N THR A 147 -8.76 4.52 3.54
CA THR A 147 -7.51 3.77 3.47
C THR A 147 -6.37 4.68 3.01
N ASP A 148 -6.29 5.90 3.56
CA ASP A 148 -5.40 6.96 3.08
C ASP A 148 -3.93 6.56 3.23
N ILE A 149 -3.65 5.76 4.27
CA ILE A 149 -2.35 5.15 4.50
C ILE A 149 -2.53 3.67 4.82
N MET A 150 -1.78 2.83 4.12
CA MET A 150 -1.79 1.38 4.26
C MET A 150 -0.37 0.82 4.41
N ALA A 151 -0.15 -0.23 5.18
CA ALA A 151 1.17 -0.87 5.26
C ALA A 151 1.10 -2.39 5.36
N ALA A 152 2.04 -3.08 4.71
CA ALA A 152 2.14 -4.54 4.67
C ALA A 152 3.60 -5.03 4.71
N LYS A 153 3.80 -6.30 5.08
CA LYS A 153 5.12 -6.92 5.20
C LYS A 153 5.68 -7.44 3.89
#